data_AF-A0A2N5DYC6-F1
#
_entry.id   AF-A0A2N5DYC6-F1
#
_cell.length_a   1.000
_cell.length_b   1.000
_cell.length_c   1.000
_cell.angle_alpha   90.00
_cell.angle_beta   90.00
_cell.angle_gamma   90.00
#
_symmetry.space_group_name_H-M   'P 1'
#
loop_
_entity.id
_entity.type
_entity.pdbx_description
1 polymer ?
#
loop_
_entity_poly.entity_id
_entity_poly.type
_entity_poly.pdbx_seq_one_letter_code
_entity_poly.pdbx_strand_id
1 'polypeptide(L)'
;MARMLARLGNKTTQGYIVSATTSVYEGDLPLAQFGDLAWCNVCRGSFQMAATGTGWFEDGYFVANGDRVMCGCPNHTVCAESSFFDESADQGGFSSSFRETEPSTTHQTEPTQYAQTAKKPVSPPLPLPALIFETQKKMDDYTASDMKHGDLTAAQLREQYHLTDISSRCNPYQMADRQASARILFDEFRHLSDLYSFQGPYQGLMRKMIAHMQENSGKPFSDPLLDRAMKERIDEDTSESSSIKRIRNTLQKFISWEGKYYPLEKHSEFHASIIDSILPKFNNWADRINGLGITVHGTAATHIILKSLDINGDTFRATIHYQIQDHFGLDDVDVQHPLYHQFRLFRIWFMLQRWEYYDYKPFITEMNVTKTIEGHRDL
;
A
#
# COMPACT_ATOMS: atom_id res chain seq x y z
N MET A 1 23.41 -8.77 -4.84
CA MET A 1 24.24 -7.85 -5.64
C MET A 1 23.27 -7.03 -6.44
N ALA A 2 23.22 -5.73 -6.19
CA ALA A 2 22.30 -4.85 -6.90
C ALA A 2 22.53 -4.91 -8.41
N ARG A 3 21.42 -5.01 -9.15
CA ARG A 3 21.43 -5.03 -10.61
C ARG A 3 20.96 -3.68 -11.13
N MET A 4 21.62 -3.21 -12.16
CA MET A 4 21.30 -1.96 -12.82
C MET A 4 19.90 -2.03 -13.45
N LEU A 5 19.11 -0.97 -13.32
CA LEU A 5 17.78 -0.88 -13.92
C LEU A 5 17.87 -0.46 -15.39
N ALA A 6 16.97 -0.97 -16.21
CA ALA A 6 16.95 -0.72 -17.64
C ALA A 6 16.04 0.46 -17.98
N ARG A 7 16.41 1.20 -19.03
CA ARG A 7 15.66 2.33 -19.56
C ARG A 7 15.25 2.14 -21.01
N LEU A 8 14.35 2.98 -21.48
CA LEU A 8 13.91 3.00 -22.89
C LEU A 8 15.12 3.02 -23.82
N GLY A 9 15.11 2.13 -24.83
CA GLY A 9 16.18 2.04 -25.82
C GLY A 9 17.42 1.26 -25.37
N ASN A 10 17.51 0.80 -24.11
CA ASN A 10 18.57 -0.15 -23.73
C ASN A 10 18.54 -1.40 -24.62
N LYS A 11 19.73 -1.96 -24.88
CA LYS A 11 19.85 -3.18 -25.68
C LYS A 11 19.38 -4.40 -24.90
N THR A 12 19.02 -5.43 -25.64
CA THR A 12 18.91 -6.80 -25.15
C THR A 12 19.87 -7.65 -25.96
N THR A 13 20.19 -8.87 -25.52
CA THR A 13 21.15 -9.73 -26.24
C THR A 13 20.75 -10.01 -27.69
N GLN A 14 19.47 -9.85 -28.03
CA GLN A 14 18.91 -10.09 -29.38
C GLN A 14 17.96 -8.98 -29.85
N GLY A 15 18.08 -7.75 -29.34
CA GLY A 15 17.17 -6.64 -29.65
C GLY A 15 17.33 -5.40 -28.78
N TYR A 16 16.22 -4.73 -28.43
CA TYR A 16 16.21 -3.50 -27.62
C TYR A 16 14.85 -3.24 -26.98
N ILE A 17 14.82 -2.45 -25.90
CA ILE A 17 13.61 -2.04 -25.19
C ILE A 17 12.86 -0.99 -26.02
N VAL A 18 11.57 -1.20 -26.26
CA VAL A 18 10.72 -0.38 -27.15
C VAL A 18 9.58 0.35 -26.44
N SER A 19 9.26 -0.02 -25.20
CA SER A 19 8.37 0.77 -24.36
C SER A 19 8.96 0.94 -22.97
N ALA A 20 8.58 2.05 -22.34
CA ALA A 20 8.92 2.40 -20.98
C ALA A 20 7.81 3.34 -20.51
N THR A 21 7.04 2.91 -19.50
CA THR A 21 5.82 3.59 -19.06
C THR A 21 5.93 4.21 -17.68
N THR A 22 7.11 4.13 -17.05
CA THR A 22 7.38 4.70 -15.73
C THR A 22 7.37 6.23 -15.75
N SER A 23 7.14 6.84 -14.59
CA SER A 23 7.40 8.28 -14.39
C SER A 23 8.83 8.61 -13.95
N VAL A 24 9.73 7.61 -13.96
CA VAL A 24 11.12 7.72 -13.49
C VAL A 24 12.05 7.88 -14.68
N TYR A 25 12.81 8.96 -14.73
CA TYR A 25 13.64 9.31 -15.90
C TYR A 25 15.13 9.40 -15.56
N GLU A 26 15.97 8.91 -16.47
CA GLU A 26 17.38 9.25 -16.54
C GLU A 26 17.61 10.21 -17.71
N GLY A 27 17.75 11.50 -17.41
CA GLY A 27 17.67 12.55 -18.43
C GLY A 27 16.27 12.58 -19.03
N ASP A 28 16.16 12.40 -20.35
CA ASP A 28 14.88 12.39 -21.07
C ASP A 28 14.34 10.97 -21.34
N LEU A 29 14.98 9.93 -20.79
CA LEU A 29 14.61 8.54 -21.05
C LEU A 29 13.97 7.89 -19.81
N PRO A 30 12.73 7.39 -19.91
CA PRO A 30 12.08 6.70 -18.80
C PRO A 30 12.70 5.32 -18.55
N LEU A 31 12.68 4.87 -17.29
CA LEU A 31 12.99 3.50 -16.92
C LEU A 31 11.90 2.54 -17.44
N ALA A 32 12.27 1.28 -17.66
CA ALA A 32 11.34 0.24 -18.08
C ALA A 32 10.81 -0.54 -16.86
N GLN A 33 9.51 -0.82 -16.85
CA GLN A 33 8.83 -1.54 -15.77
C GLN A 33 8.07 -2.78 -16.26
N PHE A 34 7.46 -3.50 -15.32
CA PHE A 34 6.58 -4.62 -15.61
C PHE A 34 5.45 -4.19 -16.55
N GLY A 35 5.25 -4.98 -17.61
CA GLY A 35 4.31 -4.67 -18.69
C GLY A 35 4.96 -3.98 -19.89
N ASP A 36 6.15 -3.40 -19.74
CA ASP A 36 6.90 -2.87 -20.88
C ASP A 36 7.53 -3.95 -21.76
N LEU A 37 7.81 -3.57 -23.00
CA LEU A 37 8.14 -4.49 -24.08
C LEU A 37 9.55 -4.27 -24.62
N ALA A 38 10.20 -5.36 -24.99
CA ALA A 38 11.41 -5.38 -25.80
C ALA A 38 11.13 -6.01 -27.17
N TRP A 39 11.70 -5.41 -28.21
CA TRP A 39 11.70 -5.98 -29.54
C TRP A 39 12.75 -7.09 -29.64
N CYS A 40 12.38 -8.22 -30.25
CA CYS A 40 13.28 -9.32 -30.57
C CYS A 40 13.53 -9.37 -32.08
N ASN A 41 14.79 -9.27 -32.49
CA ASN A 41 15.17 -9.31 -33.90
C ASN A 41 15.01 -10.71 -34.54
N VAL A 42 15.06 -11.77 -33.71
CA VAL A 42 14.91 -13.16 -34.17
C VAL A 42 13.44 -13.52 -34.36
N CYS A 43 12.62 -13.28 -33.33
CA CYS A 43 11.17 -13.54 -33.40
C CYS A 43 10.39 -12.48 -34.23
N ARG A 44 11.00 -11.32 -34.52
CA ARG A 44 10.39 -10.18 -35.22
C ARG A 44 9.09 -9.71 -34.56
N GLY A 45 9.15 -9.48 -33.25
CA GLY A 45 7.99 -9.02 -32.47
C GLY A 45 8.41 -8.39 -31.14
N SER A 46 7.44 -7.77 -30.46
CA SER A 46 7.61 -7.17 -29.13
C SER A 46 7.11 -8.12 -28.05
N PHE A 47 7.91 -8.31 -27.00
CA PHE A 47 7.64 -9.26 -25.93
C PHE A 47 7.86 -8.59 -24.57
N GLN A 48 7.08 -9.02 -23.58
CA GLN A 48 7.26 -8.59 -22.20
C GLN A 48 8.63 -9.00 -21.66
N MET A 49 9.11 -8.23 -20.70
CA MET A 49 10.31 -8.54 -19.92
C MET A 49 9.91 -9.01 -18.53
N ALA A 50 10.70 -9.89 -17.93
CA ALA A 50 10.38 -10.51 -16.64
C ALA A 50 10.24 -9.50 -15.49
N ALA A 51 10.87 -8.32 -15.60
CA ALA A 51 10.86 -7.24 -14.63
C ALA A 51 10.98 -7.75 -13.19
N THR A 52 12.20 -8.05 -12.76
CA THR A 52 12.46 -8.64 -11.43
C THR A 52 13.22 -7.69 -10.50
N GLY A 53 13.56 -6.49 -10.96
CA GLY A 53 14.13 -5.44 -10.11
C GLY A 53 13.08 -4.82 -9.22
N THR A 54 13.42 -4.54 -7.97
CA THR A 54 12.61 -3.71 -7.08
C THR A 54 13.17 -2.28 -7.08
N GLY A 55 12.29 -1.29 -7.19
CA GLY A 55 12.65 0.13 -7.31
C GLY A 55 12.09 0.99 -6.19
N TRP A 56 12.70 2.16 -5.99
CA TRP A 56 12.39 3.12 -4.92
C TRP A 56 11.37 4.19 -5.32
N PHE A 57 10.92 4.17 -6.57
CA PHE A 57 10.38 5.35 -7.24
C PHE A 57 8.89 5.23 -7.57
N GLU A 58 8.40 4.01 -7.84
CA GLU A 58 7.00 3.69 -8.17
C GLU A 58 6.68 2.25 -7.74
N ASP A 59 5.40 1.98 -7.46
CA ASP A 59 4.93 0.62 -7.18
C ASP A 59 4.89 -0.23 -8.47
N GLY A 60 5.89 -1.10 -8.61
CA GLY A 60 6.00 -2.01 -9.74
C GLY A 60 7.37 -2.67 -9.76
N TYR A 61 7.49 -3.80 -10.44
CA TYR A 61 8.81 -4.36 -10.70
C TYR A 61 9.44 -3.63 -11.88
N PHE A 62 10.70 -3.22 -11.72
CA PHE A 62 11.49 -2.63 -12.79
C PHE A 62 12.22 -3.72 -13.58
N VAL A 63 12.50 -3.43 -14.84
CA VAL A 63 13.34 -4.29 -15.65
C VAL A 63 14.78 -4.07 -15.22
N ALA A 64 15.44 -5.14 -14.74
CA ALA A 64 16.82 -5.11 -14.29
C ALA A 64 17.76 -5.78 -15.31
N ASN A 65 19.06 -5.50 -15.18
CA ASN A 65 20.10 -6.15 -15.95
C ASN A 65 20.00 -7.68 -15.79
N GLY A 66 20.03 -8.39 -16.92
CA GLY A 66 19.91 -9.84 -16.96
C GLY A 66 18.47 -10.38 -16.92
N ASP A 67 17.45 -9.53 -16.79
CA ASP A 67 16.06 -9.97 -16.89
C ASP A 67 15.77 -10.59 -18.24
N ARG A 68 14.96 -11.65 -18.25
CA ARG A 68 14.63 -12.39 -19.47
C ARG A 68 13.59 -11.63 -20.30
N VAL A 69 13.80 -11.58 -21.61
CA VAL A 69 12.77 -11.22 -22.58
C VAL A 69 11.92 -12.46 -22.85
N MET A 70 10.60 -12.36 -22.64
CA MET A 70 9.66 -13.49 -22.63
C MET A 70 9.28 -13.97 -24.05
N CYS A 71 10.24 -13.97 -24.97
CA CYS A 71 10.12 -14.60 -26.28
C CYS A 71 10.64 -16.06 -26.24
N GLY A 72 10.47 -16.79 -27.35
CA GLY A 72 10.93 -18.18 -27.46
C GLY A 72 12.44 -18.38 -27.63
N CYS A 73 13.22 -17.29 -27.73
CA CYS A 73 14.67 -17.39 -27.97
C CYS A 73 15.43 -17.84 -26.71
N PRO A 74 16.42 -18.74 -26.85
CA PRO A 74 17.28 -19.12 -25.73
C PRO A 74 18.18 -17.95 -25.33
N ASN A 75 18.37 -17.76 -24.03
CA ASN A 75 19.28 -16.76 -23.43
C ASN A 75 19.05 -15.31 -23.89
N HIS A 76 17.80 -14.94 -24.17
CA HIS A 76 17.46 -13.55 -24.51
C HIS A 76 17.24 -12.73 -23.24
N THR A 77 18.21 -11.87 -22.90
CA THR A 77 18.20 -11.08 -21.66
C THR A 77 18.41 -9.60 -21.91
N VAL A 78 18.03 -8.78 -20.95
CA VAL A 78 18.19 -7.33 -20.94
C VAL A 78 19.62 -6.93 -20.57
N CYS A 79 20.17 -5.96 -21.30
CA CYS A 79 21.47 -5.36 -21.03
C CYS A 79 21.22 -3.92 -20.57
N ALA A 80 21.13 -3.72 -19.25
CA ALA A 80 20.78 -2.43 -18.69
C ALA A 80 21.98 -1.47 -18.70
N GLU A 81 21.71 -0.20 -19.00
CA GLU A 81 22.68 0.91 -18.96
C GLU A 81 21.95 2.14 -18.38
N SER A 82 22.03 2.31 -17.06
CA SER A 82 21.56 3.49 -16.32
C SER A 82 22.36 3.69 -15.02
N SER A 83 22.20 4.84 -14.37
CA SER A 83 22.75 5.11 -13.04
C SER A 83 21.91 4.53 -11.89
N PHE A 84 20.80 3.86 -12.19
CA PHE A 84 19.86 3.34 -11.21
C PHE A 84 20.08 1.84 -10.95
N PHE A 85 19.89 1.40 -9.71
CA PHE A 85 20.12 0.03 -9.26
C PHE A 85 18.94 -0.48 -8.42
N ASP A 86 18.65 -1.78 -8.49
CA ASP A 86 17.63 -2.44 -7.67
C ASP A 86 18.04 -2.55 -6.19
N GLU A 87 17.05 -2.70 -5.30
CA GLU A 87 17.19 -2.73 -3.83
C GLU A 87 18.10 -3.85 -3.29
N SER A 88 18.53 -4.80 -4.13
CA SER A 88 19.34 -5.95 -3.71
C SER A 88 20.81 -5.62 -3.38
N ALA A 89 21.11 -4.33 -3.14
CA ALA A 89 22.38 -3.80 -2.63
C ALA A 89 22.54 -3.97 -1.11
N ASP A 90 21.46 -3.98 -0.32
CA ASP A 90 21.58 -3.75 1.14
C ASP A 90 21.23 -4.95 2.03
N GLN A 91 21.19 -6.17 1.47
CA GLN A 91 21.16 -7.39 2.29
C GLN A 91 22.52 -8.06 2.33
N GLY A 92 23.33 -7.63 3.30
CA GLY A 92 24.48 -8.39 3.80
C GLY A 92 24.07 -9.82 4.15
N GLY A 93 24.84 -10.78 3.64
CA GLY A 93 24.43 -12.18 3.52
C GLY A 93 24.09 -12.91 4.81
N PHE A 94 23.02 -13.70 4.74
CA PHE A 94 22.87 -14.91 5.54
C PHE A 94 23.17 -16.12 4.67
N SER A 95 24.34 -16.71 4.90
CA SER A 95 24.73 -18.03 4.43
C SER A 95 23.84 -19.09 5.07
N SER A 96 22.89 -19.66 4.32
CA SER A 96 22.15 -20.84 4.74
C SER A 96 22.89 -22.12 4.34
N SER A 97 23.66 -22.69 5.26
CA SER A 97 24.10 -24.08 5.15
C SER A 97 23.00 -24.99 5.72
N PHE A 98 22.18 -25.59 4.85
CA PHE A 98 21.32 -26.72 5.22
C PHE A 98 21.94 -28.01 4.68
N ARG A 99 22.30 -28.90 5.60
CA ARG A 99 22.70 -30.28 5.31
C ARG A 99 21.45 -31.13 5.12
N GLU A 100 21.46 -31.91 4.05
CA GLU A 100 20.53 -33.02 3.80
C GLU A 100 20.73 -34.14 4.83
N THR A 101 19.64 -34.73 5.29
CA THR A 101 19.62 -36.12 5.75
C THR A 101 18.30 -36.76 5.37
N GLU A 102 18.41 -37.87 4.64
CA GLU A 102 17.34 -38.74 4.16
C GLU A 102 16.65 -39.57 5.27
N PRO A 103 15.46 -40.14 5.00
CA PRO A 103 14.61 -40.78 6.00
C PRO A 103 14.92 -42.27 6.20
N SER A 104 14.68 -42.76 7.41
CA SER A 104 14.65 -44.20 7.70
C SER A 104 13.28 -44.62 8.24
N THR A 105 12.71 -45.59 7.55
CA THR A 105 11.42 -46.25 7.77
C THR A 105 11.48 -47.20 8.96
N THR A 106 10.41 -47.30 9.76
CA THR A 106 9.84 -48.60 10.14
C THR A 106 8.42 -48.46 10.70
N HIS A 107 7.52 -49.27 10.13
CA HIS A 107 6.18 -49.56 10.62
C HIS A 107 6.21 -50.28 11.96
N GLN A 108 5.19 -50.09 12.81
CA GLN A 108 4.35 -51.18 13.32
C GLN A 108 3.11 -50.70 14.12
N THR A 109 1.95 -51.10 13.57
CA THR A 109 0.71 -51.62 14.19
C THR A 109 -0.11 -50.80 15.21
N GLU A 110 -1.36 -50.56 14.81
CA GLU A 110 -2.53 -50.21 15.64
C GLU A 110 -2.86 -51.26 16.71
N PRO A 111 -3.70 -50.86 17.69
CA PRO A 111 -4.95 -51.57 17.88
C PRO A 111 -6.17 -50.64 17.84
N THR A 112 -7.13 -51.01 16.99
CA THR A 112 -8.52 -50.56 16.93
C THR A 112 -9.21 -50.53 18.30
N GLN A 113 -9.78 -49.37 18.66
CA GLN A 113 -10.85 -49.29 19.65
C GLN A 113 -11.98 -48.37 19.13
N TYR A 114 -13.17 -48.95 19.05
CA TYR A 114 -14.43 -48.31 18.71
C TYR A 114 -14.74 -47.20 19.73
N ALA A 115 -14.55 -45.94 19.34
CA ALA A 115 -15.07 -44.79 20.05
C ALA A 115 -16.34 -44.29 19.34
N GLN A 116 -17.44 -44.32 20.08
CA GLN A 116 -18.74 -43.81 19.71
C GLN A 116 -18.60 -42.36 19.18
N THR A 117 -19.14 -42.10 18.00
CA THR A 117 -19.31 -40.75 17.46
C THR A 117 -20.32 -39.99 18.32
N ALA A 118 -19.85 -39.43 19.41
CA ALA A 118 -20.54 -38.31 20.06
C ALA A 118 -20.71 -37.23 19.00
N LYS A 119 -21.95 -36.92 18.61
CA LYS A 119 -22.24 -35.77 17.75
C LYS A 119 -21.60 -34.56 18.42
N LYS A 120 -20.61 -33.97 17.73
CA LYS A 120 -19.99 -32.71 18.14
C LYS A 120 -21.11 -31.72 18.47
N PRO A 121 -21.08 -31.02 19.61
CA PRO A 121 -22.09 -30.02 19.92
C PRO A 121 -22.17 -29.01 18.77
N VAL A 122 -23.39 -28.75 18.31
CA VAL A 122 -23.65 -27.84 17.19
C VAL A 122 -23.24 -26.44 17.61
N SER A 123 -22.30 -25.82 16.89
CA SER A 123 -21.85 -24.46 17.16
C SER A 123 -23.02 -23.47 17.12
N PRO A 124 -23.11 -22.52 18.06
CA PRO A 124 -24.07 -21.43 17.97
C PRO A 124 -23.74 -20.49 16.78
N PRO A 125 -24.71 -19.67 16.33
CA PRO A 125 -24.46 -18.62 15.34
C PRO A 125 -23.44 -17.58 15.80
N LEU A 126 -22.60 -17.10 14.88
CA LEU A 126 -21.76 -15.92 15.06
C LEU A 126 -22.64 -14.67 15.31
N PRO A 127 -22.50 -13.96 16.45
CA PRO A 127 -23.23 -12.72 16.69
C PRO A 127 -22.83 -11.65 15.68
N LEU A 128 -23.81 -10.93 15.13
CA LEU A 128 -23.58 -9.83 14.19
C LEU A 128 -24.04 -8.49 14.78
N PRO A 129 -23.36 -7.36 14.48
CA PRO A 129 -22.17 -7.26 13.62
C PRO A 129 -20.92 -7.88 14.26
N ALA A 130 -20.05 -8.50 13.45
CA ALA A 130 -18.82 -9.15 13.91
C ALA A 130 -17.58 -8.50 13.28
N LEU A 131 -16.58 -8.17 14.09
CA LEU A 131 -15.23 -7.88 13.61
C LEU A 131 -14.63 -9.18 13.07
N ILE A 132 -14.36 -9.25 11.77
CA ILE A 132 -13.85 -10.45 11.10
C ILE A 132 -12.37 -10.33 10.73
N PHE A 133 -11.83 -9.11 10.75
CA PHE A 133 -10.41 -8.84 10.58
C PHE A 133 -10.03 -7.49 11.20
N GLU A 134 -8.85 -7.42 11.81
CA GLU A 134 -8.19 -6.19 12.23
C GLU A 134 -6.70 -6.25 11.89
N THR A 135 -6.12 -5.11 11.53
CA THR A 135 -4.67 -4.98 11.36
C THR A 135 -3.94 -5.03 12.69
N GLN A 136 -2.62 -5.31 12.65
CA GLN A 136 -1.79 -5.24 13.85
C GLN A 136 -1.68 -3.82 14.42
N LYS A 137 -1.61 -2.81 13.53
CA LYS A 137 -1.72 -1.40 13.91
C LYS A 137 -3.16 -1.10 14.35
N LYS A 138 -3.27 -0.32 15.42
CA LYS A 138 -4.54 -0.03 16.11
C LYS A 138 -5.27 1.14 15.44
N MET A 139 -6.59 1.12 15.50
CA MET A 139 -7.40 2.32 15.26
C MET A 139 -7.10 3.39 16.31
N ASP A 140 -7.27 4.65 15.92
CA ASP A 140 -7.14 5.83 16.75
C ASP A 140 -5.75 5.97 17.41
N ASP A 141 -4.68 5.57 16.71
CA ASP A 141 -3.31 5.61 17.23
C ASP A 141 -2.63 6.98 17.06
N TYR A 142 -3.01 7.92 17.93
CA TYR A 142 -2.35 9.24 18.04
C TYR A 142 -0.92 9.18 18.60
N THR A 143 -0.40 7.99 18.92
CA THR A 143 0.97 7.81 19.42
C THR A 143 1.96 7.37 18.34
N ALA A 144 1.47 7.18 17.10
CA ALA A 144 2.28 6.81 15.96
C ALA A 144 3.37 7.86 15.62
N SER A 145 4.41 7.43 14.91
CA SER A 145 5.58 8.27 14.60
C SER A 145 5.25 9.49 13.76
N ASP A 146 4.35 9.33 12.80
CA ASP A 146 3.79 10.33 11.89
C ASP A 146 2.78 11.27 12.58
N MET A 147 2.34 10.95 13.81
CA MET A 147 1.43 11.76 14.61
C MET A 147 2.14 12.75 15.55
N LYS A 148 3.48 12.73 15.61
CA LYS A 148 4.27 13.69 16.40
C LYS A 148 4.16 15.11 15.84
N HIS A 149 4.21 16.11 16.71
CA HIS A 149 4.20 17.52 16.32
C HIS A 149 4.87 18.38 17.40
N GLY A 150 5.40 19.54 16.99
CA GLY A 150 6.02 20.53 17.88
C GLY A 150 7.18 20.03 18.73
N ASP A 151 7.80 18.91 18.35
CA ASP A 151 8.77 18.16 19.14
C ASP A 151 10.23 18.43 18.74
N LEU A 152 10.45 19.19 17.67
CA LEU A 152 11.78 19.48 17.13
C LEU A 152 12.14 20.97 17.24
N THR A 153 13.40 21.22 17.59
CA THR A 153 14.00 22.56 17.57
C THR A 153 14.45 22.97 16.17
N ALA A 154 14.69 24.27 15.96
CA ALA A 154 15.24 24.76 14.69
C ALA A 154 16.62 24.16 14.35
N ALA A 155 17.44 23.90 15.38
CA ALA A 155 18.75 23.28 15.22
C ALA A 155 18.60 21.84 14.70
N GLN A 156 17.73 21.04 15.31
CA GLN A 156 17.46 19.66 14.85
C GLN A 156 16.98 19.65 13.40
N LEU A 157 16.00 20.49 13.03
CA LEU A 157 15.52 20.55 11.65
C LEU A 157 16.65 20.83 10.63
N ARG A 158 17.56 21.75 10.96
CA ARG A 158 18.64 22.16 10.06
C ARG A 158 19.83 21.19 10.05
N GLU A 159 20.20 20.68 11.21
CA GLU A 159 21.44 19.90 11.39
C GLU A 159 21.20 18.40 11.19
N GLN A 160 20.10 17.87 11.71
CA GLN A 160 19.76 16.44 11.62
C GLN A 160 18.97 16.10 10.35
N TYR A 161 17.99 16.92 9.98
CA TYR A 161 17.12 16.66 8.83
C TYR A 161 17.51 17.45 7.57
N HIS A 162 18.58 18.25 7.66
CA HIS A 162 19.11 19.08 6.56
C HIS A 162 18.06 20.00 5.92
N LEU A 163 17.05 20.42 6.69
CA LEU A 163 15.97 21.29 6.24
C LEU A 163 16.45 22.75 6.28
N THR A 164 17.29 23.14 5.33
CA THR A 164 17.87 24.49 5.24
C THR A 164 17.19 25.37 4.20
N ASP A 165 16.61 24.77 3.17
CA ASP A 165 15.71 25.39 2.20
C ASP A 165 14.30 24.81 2.40
N ILE A 166 13.32 25.67 2.65
CA ILE A 166 11.95 25.25 3.00
C ILE A 166 10.94 25.83 2.03
N SER A 167 11.02 27.12 1.77
CA SER A 167 10.00 27.87 1.04
C SER A 167 10.67 28.80 0.05
N SER A 168 10.11 28.85 -1.17
CA SER A 168 10.54 29.84 -2.18
C SER A 168 10.02 31.24 -1.90
N ARG A 169 9.03 31.36 -1.00
CA ARG A 169 8.30 32.60 -0.73
C ARG A 169 8.74 33.29 0.56
N CYS A 170 9.31 32.55 1.50
CA CYS A 170 9.86 33.12 2.72
C CYS A 170 10.95 32.26 3.34
N ASN A 171 11.82 32.85 4.17
CA ASN A 171 12.69 32.10 5.06
C ASN A 171 12.00 31.96 6.44
N PRO A 172 11.44 30.77 6.77
CA PRO A 172 10.74 30.59 8.02
C PRO A 172 11.67 30.68 9.23
N TYR A 173 12.98 30.44 9.10
CA TYR A 173 13.92 30.57 10.23
C TYR A 173 14.24 32.03 10.61
N GLN A 174 14.01 32.98 9.70
CA GLN A 174 14.43 34.38 9.88
C GLN A 174 13.26 35.34 10.10
N MET A 175 12.06 34.99 9.67
CA MET A 175 10.90 35.84 9.89
C MET A 175 10.55 35.94 11.38
N ALA A 176 10.25 37.14 11.88
CA ALA A 176 9.82 37.30 13.27
C ALA A 176 8.35 36.88 13.46
N ASP A 177 7.48 37.30 12.53
CA ASP A 177 6.05 36.96 12.56
C ASP A 177 5.83 35.50 12.11
N ARG A 178 5.59 34.64 13.09
CA ARG A 178 5.33 33.20 12.90
C ARG A 178 4.00 32.95 12.21
N GLN A 179 2.96 33.72 12.54
CA GLN A 179 1.65 33.56 11.91
C GLN A 179 1.70 33.95 10.43
N ALA A 180 2.40 35.04 10.10
CA ALA A 180 2.60 35.42 8.71
C ALA A 180 3.41 34.37 7.93
N SER A 181 4.48 33.82 8.52
CA SER A 181 5.21 32.72 7.88
C SER A 181 4.33 31.50 7.64
N ALA A 182 3.59 31.05 8.65
CA ALA A 182 2.74 29.88 8.54
C ALA A 182 1.72 30.06 7.41
N ARG A 183 1.09 31.24 7.27
CA ARG A 183 0.18 31.54 6.16
C ARG A 183 0.87 31.38 4.80
N ILE A 184 2.07 31.94 4.63
CA ILE A 184 2.85 31.81 3.39
C ILE A 184 3.18 30.34 3.10
N LEU A 185 3.61 29.59 4.11
CA LEU A 185 3.93 28.17 4.00
C LEU A 185 2.71 27.34 3.62
N PHE A 186 1.56 27.53 4.26
CA PHE A 186 0.32 26.84 3.89
C PHE A 186 -0.16 27.19 2.47
N ASP A 187 -0.01 28.44 2.05
CA ASP A 187 -0.36 28.83 0.68
C ASP A 187 0.57 28.20 -0.36
N GLU A 188 1.87 28.09 -0.07
CA GLU A 188 2.82 27.33 -0.90
C GLU A 188 2.52 25.83 -0.85
N PHE A 189 2.17 25.27 0.30
CA PHE A 189 1.79 23.87 0.47
C PHE A 189 0.60 23.51 -0.43
N ARG A 190 -0.47 24.31 -0.40
CA ARG A 190 -1.63 24.15 -1.30
C ARG A 190 -1.21 24.25 -2.75
N HIS A 191 -0.48 25.30 -3.12
CA HIS A 191 -0.07 25.53 -4.50
C HIS A 191 0.76 24.37 -5.05
N LEU A 192 1.72 23.86 -4.27
CA LEU A 192 2.51 22.70 -4.65
C LEU A 192 1.63 21.46 -4.74
N SER A 193 0.69 21.24 -3.81
CA SER A 193 -0.21 20.09 -3.84
C SER A 193 -1.15 20.07 -5.07
N ASP A 194 -1.46 21.24 -5.61
CA ASP A 194 -2.24 21.37 -6.84
C ASP A 194 -1.47 20.92 -8.06
N LEU A 195 -0.13 21.00 -8.04
CA LEU A 195 0.76 20.64 -9.16
C LEU A 195 0.77 19.14 -9.49
N TYR A 196 -0.17 18.43 -8.93
CA TYR A 196 -0.09 17.03 -8.67
C TYR A 196 -1.52 16.50 -8.59
N SER A 197 -2.43 17.22 -7.93
CA SER A 197 -3.88 16.96 -7.94
C SER A 197 -4.61 17.49 -9.19
N PHE A 198 -4.02 17.35 -10.39
CA PHE A 198 -4.43 18.08 -11.59
C PHE A 198 -5.67 17.54 -12.33
N GLN A 199 -6.04 16.28 -12.16
CA GLN A 199 -7.11 15.65 -12.94
C GLN A 199 -7.94 14.68 -12.10
N GLY A 200 -9.25 14.62 -12.38
CA GLY A 200 -10.15 13.61 -11.83
C GLY A 200 -11.10 14.10 -10.74
N PRO A 201 -12.02 13.22 -10.28
CA PRO A 201 -13.13 13.57 -9.39
C PRO A 201 -12.71 13.89 -7.94
N TYR A 202 -11.42 13.77 -7.64
CA TYR A 202 -10.86 13.99 -6.31
C TYR A 202 -10.00 15.25 -6.21
N GLN A 203 -9.98 16.05 -7.29
CA GLN A 203 -9.37 17.37 -7.32
C GLN A 203 -9.85 18.21 -6.12
N GLY A 204 -8.90 18.75 -5.35
CA GLY A 204 -9.19 19.60 -4.19
C GLY A 204 -9.38 18.87 -2.86
N LEU A 205 -9.40 17.53 -2.82
CA LEU A 205 -9.41 16.79 -1.55
C LEU A 205 -8.16 17.10 -0.71
N MET A 206 -6.99 17.14 -1.35
CA MET A 206 -5.74 17.51 -0.69
C MET A 206 -5.80 18.94 -0.11
N ARG A 207 -6.41 19.90 -0.81
CA ARG A 207 -6.61 21.26 -0.27
C ARG A 207 -7.47 21.27 0.99
N LYS A 208 -8.51 20.42 1.06
CA LYS A 208 -9.36 20.30 2.26
C LYS A 208 -8.57 19.73 3.43
N MET A 209 -7.75 18.71 3.20
CA MET A 209 -6.86 18.14 4.23
C MET A 209 -5.82 19.15 4.72
N ILE A 210 -5.19 19.91 3.80
CA ILE A 210 -4.27 21.00 4.16
C ILE A 210 -4.99 22.11 4.94
N ALA A 211 -6.22 22.47 4.56
CA ALA A 211 -7.03 23.43 5.31
C ALA A 211 -7.35 22.92 6.73
N HIS A 212 -7.72 21.65 6.86
CA HIS A 212 -7.95 21.02 8.15
C HIS A 212 -6.70 20.99 9.03
N MET A 213 -5.52 20.72 8.45
CA MET A 213 -4.24 20.86 9.16
C MET A 213 -4.03 22.31 9.63
N GLN A 214 -4.32 23.31 8.79
CA GLN A 214 -4.16 24.72 9.13
C GLN A 214 -5.11 25.18 10.25
N GLU A 215 -6.29 24.57 10.40
CA GLU A 215 -7.19 24.79 11.54
C GLU A 215 -6.58 24.31 12.87
N ASN A 216 -5.56 23.44 12.80
CA ASN A 216 -4.77 22.95 13.92
C ASN A 216 -5.59 22.26 15.04
N SER A 217 -6.71 21.64 14.68
CA SER A 217 -7.57 20.96 15.66
C SER A 217 -7.05 19.58 16.06
N GLY A 218 -6.32 18.90 15.17
CA GLY A 218 -5.89 17.50 15.31
C GLY A 218 -7.02 16.48 15.30
N LYS A 219 -8.27 16.91 15.05
CA LYS A 219 -9.44 16.02 15.03
C LYS A 219 -9.42 15.13 13.78
N PRO A 220 -10.05 13.95 13.81
CA PRO A 220 -10.22 13.14 12.60
C PRO A 220 -10.84 13.92 11.45
N PHE A 221 -10.36 13.65 10.24
CA PHE A 221 -10.89 14.19 9.00
C PHE A 221 -11.63 13.09 8.24
N SER A 222 -12.84 13.39 7.79
CA SER A 222 -13.62 12.52 6.90
C SER A 222 -14.18 13.34 5.76
N ASP A 223 -14.21 12.75 4.57
CA ASP A 223 -14.81 13.36 3.39
C ASP A 223 -15.40 12.26 2.50
N PRO A 224 -16.60 12.45 1.92
CA PRO A 224 -17.19 11.46 1.00
C PRO A 224 -16.29 11.07 -0.18
N LEU A 225 -15.34 11.94 -0.57
CA LEU A 225 -14.36 11.63 -1.60
C LEU A 225 -13.32 10.59 -1.14
N LEU A 226 -12.95 10.57 0.15
CA LEU A 226 -12.10 9.52 0.73
C LEU A 226 -12.82 8.17 0.73
N ASP A 227 -14.09 8.14 1.16
CA ASP A 227 -14.93 6.93 1.13
C ASP A 227 -15.08 6.41 -0.30
N ARG A 228 -15.32 7.31 -1.26
CA ARG A 228 -15.41 6.96 -2.68
C ARG A 228 -14.10 6.40 -3.21
N ALA A 229 -12.97 7.05 -2.92
CA ALA A 229 -11.65 6.60 -3.33
C ALA A 229 -11.34 5.19 -2.85
N MET A 230 -11.60 4.94 -1.56
CA MET A 230 -11.38 3.64 -0.96
C MET A 230 -12.34 2.59 -1.54
N LYS A 231 -13.60 2.98 -1.78
CA LYS A 231 -14.57 2.08 -2.43
C LYS A 231 -14.12 1.70 -3.84
N GLU A 232 -13.66 2.64 -4.65
CA GLU A 232 -13.15 2.36 -6.00
C GLU A 232 -11.95 1.41 -5.93
N ARG A 233 -11.03 1.61 -4.99
CA ARG A 233 -9.88 0.71 -4.78
C ARG A 233 -10.28 -0.72 -4.41
N ILE A 234 -11.27 -0.85 -3.54
CA ILE A 234 -11.85 -2.14 -3.14
C ILE A 234 -12.54 -2.82 -4.34
N ASP A 235 -13.20 -2.04 -5.19
CA ASP A 235 -13.93 -2.55 -6.35
C ASP A 235 -13.01 -2.95 -7.52
N GLU A 236 -11.89 -2.26 -7.70
CA GLU A 236 -10.89 -2.52 -8.75
C GLU A 236 -10.04 -3.76 -8.47
N ASP A 237 -9.91 -4.20 -7.20
CA ASP A 237 -9.17 -5.41 -6.87
C ASP A 237 -9.95 -6.68 -7.25
N THR A 238 -9.80 -7.09 -8.50
CA THR A 238 -10.37 -8.33 -9.01
C THR A 238 -9.44 -9.53 -8.82
N SER A 239 -8.32 -9.39 -8.09
CA SER A 239 -7.39 -10.50 -7.85
C SER A 239 -8.02 -11.60 -6.99
N GLU A 240 -7.57 -12.85 -7.16
CA GLU A 240 -7.98 -13.97 -6.30
C GLU A 240 -7.61 -13.77 -4.82
N SER A 241 -6.60 -12.92 -4.59
CA SER A 241 -6.14 -12.52 -3.28
C SER A 241 -6.93 -11.36 -2.66
N SER A 242 -7.90 -10.76 -3.36
CA SER A 242 -8.67 -9.63 -2.82
C SER A 242 -9.42 -9.99 -1.54
N SER A 243 -9.40 -9.09 -0.56
CA SER A 243 -10.11 -9.31 0.73
C SER A 243 -11.59 -9.64 0.53
N ILE A 244 -12.29 -9.02 -0.42
CA ILE A 244 -13.69 -9.33 -0.75
C ILE A 244 -13.85 -10.78 -1.22
N LYS A 245 -12.99 -11.28 -2.12
CA LYS A 245 -13.09 -12.67 -2.58
C LYS A 245 -12.76 -13.65 -1.46
N ARG A 246 -11.75 -13.36 -0.63
CA ARG A 246 -11.43 -14.18 0.55
C ARG A 246 -12.61 -14.29 1.50
N ILE A 247 -13.25 -13.16 1.83
CA ILE A 247 -14.45 -13.14 2.68
C ILE A 247 -15.59 -13.94 2.05
N ARG A 248 -15.85 -13.76 0.75
CA ARG A 248 -16.89 -14.51 0.03
C ARG A 248 -16.63 -16.02 0.09
N ASN A 249 -15.42 -16.46 -0.22
CA ASN A 249 -15.05 -17.87 -0.25
C ASN A 249 -15.13 -18.49 1.16
N THR A 250 -14.72 -17.76 2.19
CA THR A 250 -14.85 -18.17 3.59
C THR A 250 -16.32 -18.35 3.98
N LEU A 251 -17.20 -17.41 3.59
CA LEU A 251 -18.63 -17.56 3.78
C LEU A 251 -19.18 -18.80 3.07
N GLN A 252 -18.90 -18.97 1.77
CA GLN A 252 -19.37 -20.12 0.97
C GLN A 252 -18.98 -21.45 1.61
N LYS A 253 -17.74 -21.55 2.07
CA LYS A 253 -17.15 -22.78 2.61
C LYS A 253 -17.69 -23.17 3.99
N PHE A 254 -17.99 -22.19 4.84
CA PHE A 254 -18.23 -22.44 6.27
C PHE A 254 -19.64 -22.09 6.76
N ILE A 255 -20.51 -21.51 5.91
CA ILE A 255 -21.94 -21.35 6.24
C ILE A 255 -22.56 -22.72 6.57
N SER A 256 -23.31 -22.78 7.67
CA SER A 256 -24.26 -23.86 7.93
C SER A 256 -25.50 -23.62 7.08
N TRP A 257 -25.56 -24.21 5.90
CA TRP A 257 -26.64 -24.00 4.93
C TRP A 257 -28.00 -24.48 5.45
N GLU A 258 -28.05 -25.63 6.12
CA GLU A 258 -29.28 -26.14 6.74
C GLU A 258 -29.71 -25.29 7.94
N GLY A 259 -28.75 -24.88 8.77
CA GLY A 259 -29.01 -24.04 9.95
C GLY A 259 -29.28 -22.57 9.61
N LYS A 260 -28.89 -22.10 8.42
CA LYS A 260 -28.95 -20.71 7.95
C LYS A 260 -28.16 -19.74 8.84
N TYR A 261 -26.96 -20.12 9.25
CA TYR A 261 -26.07 -19.23 10.00
C TYR A 261 -24.59 -19.52 9.73
N TYR A 262 -23.72 -18.58 10.08
CA TYR A 262 -22.28 -18.81 10.13
C TYR A 262 -21.88 -19.31 11.53
N PRO A 263 -21.27 -20.50 11.69
CA PRO A 263 -20.90 -21.05 13.00
C PRO A 263 -19.88 -20.19 13.75
N LEU A 264 -20.10 -19.92 15.04
CA LEU A 264 -19.19 -19.13 15.88
C LEU A 264 -17.78 -19.73 15.93
N GLU A 265 -17.66 -21.07 16.00
CA GLU A 265 -16.37 -21.76 16.01
C GLU A 265 -15.54 -21.57 14.73
N LYS A 266 -16.16 -21.09 13.65
CA LYS A 266 -15.50 -20.77 12.37
C LYS A 266 -15.13 -19.29 12.24
N HIS A 267 -15.31 -18.50 13.30
CA HIS A 267 -14.97 -17.07 13.28
C HIS A 267 -13.51 -16.80 12.92
N SER A 268 -12.58 -17.61 13.43
CA SER A 268 -11.13 -17.48 13.15
C SER A 268 -10.74 -17.74 11.70
N GLU A 269 -11.58 -18.44 10.92
CA GLU A 269 -11.34 -18.70 9.50
C GLU A 269 -11.34 -17.40 8.67
N PHE A 270 -12.09 -16.37 9.11
CA PHE A 270 -12.04 -15.07 8.46
C PHE A 270 -10.64 -14.48 8.57
N HIS A 271 -10.12 -14.34 9.78
CA HIS A 271 -8.78 -13.79 10.00
C HIS A 271 -7.71 -14.59 9.23
N ALA A 272 -7.76 -15.92 9.30
CA ALA A 272 -6.84 -16.79 8.56
C ALA A 272 -6.92 -16.60 7.03
N SER A 273 -8.12 -16.36 6.49
CA SER A 273 -8.30 -16.12 5.04
C SER A 273 -7.89 -14.73 4.58
N ILE A 274 -7.93 -13.73 5.49
CA ILE A 274 -7.72 -12.31 5.18
C ILE A 274 -6.28 -11.88 5.46
N ILE A 275 -5.58 -12.49 6.40
CA ILE A 275 -4.19 -12.11 6.73
C ILE A 275 -3.23 -12.23 5.54
N ASP A 276 -3.41 -13.26 4.70
CA ASP A 276 -2.65 -13.48 3.46
C ASP A 276 -3.33 -12.86 2.22
N SER A 277 -4.33 -11.99 2.44
CA SER A 277 -5.05 -11.30 1.38
C SER A 277 -4.42 -9.95 1.05
N ILE A 278 -4.76 -9.42 -0.13
CA ILE A 278 -4.54 -8.02 -0.42
C ILE A 278 -5.62 -7.25 0.35
N LEU A 279 -5.21 -6.68 1.49
CA LEU A 279 -6.02 -5.69 2.18
C LEU A 279 -6.16 -4.45 1.32
N PRO A 280 -7.29 -3.72 1.41
CA PRO A 280 -7.42 -2.40 0.80
C PRO A 280 -6.47 -1.44 1.52
N LYS A 281 -5.25 -1.40 1.03
CA LYS A 281 -4.22 -0.45 1.40
C LYS A 281 -4.01 0.48 0.22
N PHE A 282 -3.80 1.75 0.50
CA PHE A 282 -3.29 2.69 -0.49
C PHE A 282 -1.80 2.44 -0.70
N ASN A 283 -1.41 1.23 -1.11
CA ASN A 283 -0.05 1.06 -1.63
C ASN A 283 0.07 1.79 -2.98
N ASN A 284 -1.02 1.86 -3.75
CA ASN A 284 -1.04 2.43 -5.09
C ASN A 284 -2.14 3.50 -5.21
N TRP A 285 -1.90 4.70 -4.69
CA TRP A 285 -2.75 5.87 -4.93
C TRP A 285 -2.43 6.61 -6.24
N ALA A 286 -1.73 5.94 -7.16
CA ALA A 286 -0.92 6.57 -8.19
C ALA A 286 -1.67 7.30 -9.32
N ASP A 287 -2.98 7.08 -9.55
CA ASP A 287 -3.56 7.58 -10.81
C ASP A 287 -4.67 8.62 -10.73
N ARG A 288 -5.30 8.91 -9.56
CA ARG A 288 -6.53 9.74 -9.60
C ARG A 288 -6.76 10.83 -8.56
N ILE A 289 -6.00 10.90 -7.46
CA ILE A 289 -6.29 11.93 -6.44
C ILE A 289 -5.21 12.98 -6.30
N ASN A 290 -3.94 12.64 -6.51
CA ASN A 290 -2.89 13.63 -6.42
C ASN A 290 -1.72 13.47 -7.40
N GLY A 291 -1.75 12.61 -8.43
CA GLY A 291 -0.69 12.57 -9.46
C GLY A 291 0.76 12.55 -8.94
N LEU A 292 0.97 12.14 -7.68
CA LEU A 292 2.23 12.22 -6.96
C LEU A 292 2.68 10.89 -6.41
N GLY A 293 1.78 9.91 -6.27
CA GLY A 293 2.07 8.72 -5.48
C GLY A 293 2.48 9.03 -4.03
N ILE A 294 2.18 10.24 -3.54
CA ILE A 294 2.51 10.65 -2.18
C ILE A 294 1.35 10.28 -1.27
N THR A 295 1.43 9.08 -0.73
CA THR A 295 0.89 8.69 0.57
C THR A 295 2.06 8.09 1.33
N VAL A 296 2.38 8.70 2.48
CA VAL A 296 3.32 8.12 3.43
C VAL A 296 2.79 6.74 3.81
N HIS A 297 3.50 5.70 3.35
CA HIS A 297 3.40 4.29 3.71
C HIS A 297 2.01 3.71 4.12
N GLY A 298 1.19 3.33 3.14
CA GLY A 298 0.08 2.39 3.32
C GLY A 298 -1.16 2.98 3.99
N THR A 299 -1.94 2.15 4.71
CA THR A 299 -3.03 2.60 5.60
C THR A 299 -2.62 2.30 7.02
N ALA A 300 -2.74 3.27 7.94
CA ALA A 300 -2.44 3.07 9.35
C ALA A 300 -3.19 1.88 9.97
N ALA A 301 -4.51 1.77 9.79
CA ALA A 301 -5.29 0.68 10.38
C ALA A 301 -6.50 0.29 9.53
N THR A 302 -6.94 -0.96 9.64
CA THR A 302 -8.13 -1.48 8.94
C THR A 302 -8.90 -2.45 9.82
N HIS A 303 -10.19 -2.20 9.98
CA HIS A 303 -11.18 -3.12 10.52
C HIS A 303 -12.13 -3.56 9.41
N ILE A 304 -12.38 -4.86 9.32
CA ILE A 304 -13.39 -5.43 8.45
C ILE A 304 -14.48 -6.06 9.31
N ILE A 305 -15.72 -5.63 9.11
CA ILE A 305 -16.86 -5.99 9.92
C ILE A 305 -17.91 -6.67 9.03
N LEU A 306 -18.31 -7.89 9.38
CA LEU A 306 -19.52 -8.50 8.83
C LEU A 306 -20.73 -7.89 9.54
N LYS A 307 -21.42 -6.96 8.88
CA LYS A 307 -22.59 -6.27 9.46
C LYS A 307 -23.84 -7.14 9.47
N SER A 308 -24.09 -7.86 8.38
CA SER A 308 -25.25 -8.73 8.24
C SER A 308 -24.94 -9.92 7.33
N LEU A 309 -25.63 -11.03 7.54
CA LEU A 309 -25.60 -12.22 6.70
C LEU A 309 -27.02 -12.78 6.60
N ASP A 310 -27.57 -12.81 5.40
CA ASP A 310 -28.85 -13.42 5.08
C ASP A 310 -28.63 -14.66 4.21
N ILE A 311 -29.25 -15.78 4.55
CA ILE A 311 -29.05 -17.09 3.89
C ILE A 311 -30.40 -17.64 3.46
N ASN A 312 -30.58 -17.77 2.14
CA ASN A 312 -31.82 -18.19 1.51
C ASN A 312 -31.57 -19.38 0.57
N GLY A 313 -31.96 -20.57 1.03
CA GLY A 313 -31.69 -21.82 0.30
C GLY A 313 -30.18 -22.01 0.14
N ASP A 314 -29.73 -22.12 -1.11
CA ASP A 314 -28.33 -22.28 -1.47
C ASP A 314 -27.64 -20.95 -1.84
N THR A 315 -28.21 -19.82 -1.44
CA THR A 315 -27.62 -18.48 -1.66
C THR A 315 -27.45 -17.70 -0.37
N PHE A 316 -26.49 -16.78 -0.35
CA PHE A 316 -26.35 -15.81 0.73
C PHE A 316 -26.13 -14.41 0.22
N ARG A 317 -26.49 -13.44 1.07
CA ARG A 317 -26.22 -12.01 0.90
C ARG A 317 -25.62 -11.47 2.19
N ALA A 318 -24.40 -10.97 2.13
CA ALA A 318 -23.68 -10.41 3.26
C ALA A 318 -23.37 -8.93 3.06
N THR A 319 -23.42 -8.16 4.15
CA THR A 319 -23.00 -6.76 4.18
C THR A 319 -21.68 -6.67 4.92
N ILE A 320 -20.63 -6.28 4.20
CA ILE A 320 -19.28 -6.08 4.73
C ILE A 320 -19.02 -4.60 4.87
N HIS A 321 -18.48 -4.19 6.01
CA HIS A 321 -18.06 -2.82 6.26
C HIS A 321 -16.57 -2.77 6.53
N TYR A 322 -15.87 -1.97 5.73
CA TYR A 322 -14.50 -1.59 5.95
C TYR A 322 -14.51 -0.25 6.67
N GLN A 323 -13.85 -0.22 7.82
CA GLN A 323 -13.44 1.00 8.49
C GLN A 323 -11.92 1.07 8.35
N ILE A 324 -11.40 2.14 7.76
CA ILE A 324 -9.99 2.27 7.41
C ILE A 324 -9.53 3.64 7.88
N GLN A 325 -8.37 3.66 8.54
CA GLN A 325 -7.73 4.86 9.01
C GLN A 325 -6.34 5.00 8.41
N ASP A 326 -5.95 6.23 8.16
CA ASP A 326 -4.60 6.59 7.78
C ASP A 326 -4.19 7.93 8.40
N HIS A 327 -2.91 8.28 8.41
CA HIS A 327 -2.42 9.50 9.06
C HIS A 327 -2.06 10.58 8.05
N PHE A 328 -2.60 11.78 8.23
CA PHE A 328 -2.11 12.99 7.58
C PHE A 328 -1.01 13.60 8.44
N GLY A 329 0.17 13.00 8.40
CA GLY A 329 1.37 13.48 9.06
C GLY A 329 2.63 12.85 8.47
N LEU A 330 3.78 13.44 8.79
CA LEU A 330 5.09 12.94 8.35
C LEU A 330 5.94 12.51 9.54
N ASP A 331 6.55 11.34 9.43
CA ASP A 331 7.51 10.85 10.39
C ASP A 331 8.97 11.16 10.00
N ASP A 332 9.89 10.72 10.86
CA ASP A 332 11.32 11.00 10.69
C ASP A 332 11.91 10.30 9.46
N VAL A 333 11.37 9.14 9.06
CA VAL A 333 11.80 8.35 7.91
C VAL A 333 11.33 9.02 6.62
N ASP A 334 10.10 9.54 6.60
CA ASP A 334 9.52 10.17 5.41
C ASP A 334 10.36 11.35 4.92
N VAL A 335 10.70 12.28 5.81
CA VAL A 335 11.40 13.51 5.41
C VAL A 335 12.88 13.26 5.08
N GLN A 336 13.46 12.18 5.60
CA GLN A 336 14.83 11.75 5.30
C GLN A 336 14.91 10.90 4.04
N HIS A 337 13.76 10.45 3.51
CA HIS A 337 13.73 9.69 2.27
C HIS A 337 14.28 10.57 1.13
N PRO A 338 15.34 10.14 0.40
CA PRO A 338 16.06 10.98 -0.56
C PRO A 338 15.19 11.58 -1.68
N LEU A 339 14.08 10.92 -2.02
CA LEU A 339 13.10 11.41 -2.98
C LEU A 339 12.19 12.48 -2.39
N TYR A 340 11.65 12.26 -1.18
CA TYR A 340 10.72 13.18 -0.53
C TYR A 340 11.41 14.46 -0.08
N HIS A 341 12.65 14.36 0.38
CA HIS A 341 13.47 15.52 0.74
C HIS A 341 13.62 16.53 -0.42
N GLN A 342 13.67 16.05 -1.67
CA GLN A 342 13.79 16.92 -2.84
C GLN A 342 12.53 17.76 -3.06
N PHE A 343 11.35 17.21 -2.81
CA PHE A 343 10.09 17.93 -2.97
C PHE A 343 9.86 18.91 -1.82
N ARG A 344 9.78 20.19 -2.17
CA ARG A 344 9.53 21.27 -1.22
C ARG A 344 8.23 21.08 -0.42
N LEU A 345 7.24 20.40 -1.02
CA LEU A 345 5.97 20.05 -0.38
C LEU A 345 6.18 19.39 0.99
N PHE A 346 7.02 18.34 1.05
CA PHE A 346 7.28 17.60 2.28
C PHE A 346 8.11 18.40 3.28
N ARG A 347 9.08 19.19 2.81
CA ARG A 347 9.88 20.07 3.68
C ARG A 347 9.00 21.10 4.38
N ILE A 348 8.04 21.69 3.66
CA ILE A 348 7.05 22.62 4.22
C ILE A 348 6.15 21.90 5.22
N TRP A 349 5.59 20.76 4.84
CA TRP A 349 4.68 19.98 5.69
C TRP A 349 5.38 19.56 7.00
N PHE A 350 6.56 18.94 6.91
CA PHE A 350 7.32 18.50 8.08
C PHE A 350 7.68 19.67 9.00
N MET A 351 8.08 20.81 8.43
CA MET A 351 8.35 22.00 9.23
C MET A 351 7.10 22.52 9.95
N LEU A 352 5.97 22.66 9.25
CA LEU A 352 4.71 23.11 9.84
C LEU A 352 4.29 22.19 10.99
N GLN A 353 4.50 20.87 10.83
CA GLN A 353 4.12 19.87 11.81
C GLN A 353 5.07 19.80 13.02
N ARG A 354 6.38 19.60 12.78
CA ARG A 354 7.33 19.15 13.80
C ARG A 354 8.08 20.29 14.49
N TRP A 355 8.14 21.48 13.90
CA TRP A 355 8.84 22.59 14.53
C TRP A 355 8.06 23.13 15.74
N GLU A 356 8.71 23.19 16.91
CA GLU A 356 8.13 23.67 18.19
C GLU A 356 7.47 25.06 18.13
N TYR A 357 7.85 25.92 17.17
CA TYR A 357 7.26 27.25 16.99
C TYR A 357 6.03 27.28 16.07
N TYR A 358 5.76 26.20 15.33
CA TYR A 358 4.56 26.07 14.50
C TYR A 358 3.55 25.11 15.08
N ASP A 359 3.99 23.89 15.44
CA ASP A 359 3.18 22.92 16.18
C ASP A 359 1.80 22.64 15.54
N TYR A 360 1.74 22.53 14.20
CA TYR A 360 0.50 22.15 13.51
C TYR A 360 0.26 20.64 13.62
N LYS A 361 -0.88 20.27 14.20
CA LYS A 361 -1.23 18.90 14.50
C LYS A 361 -1.51 18.08 13.24
N PRO A 362 -0.88 16.92 13.08
CA PRO A 362 -1.34 15.91 12.14
C PRO A 362 -2.69 15.35 12.63
N PHE A 363 -3.35 14.58 11.77
CA PHE A 363 -4.66 14.04 12.08
C PHE A 363 -4.91 12.71 11.38
N ILE A 364 -5.85 11.95 11.92
CA ILE A 364 -6.32 10.71 11.31
C ILE A 364 -7.31 11.05 10.20
N THR A 365 -7.13 10.42 9.04
CA THR A 365 -8.12 10.37 7.96
C THR A 365 -8.96 9.12 8.11
N GLU A 366 -10.27 9.26 8.00
CA GLU A 366 -11.24 8.20 8.22
C GLU A 366 -11.95 7.84 6.90
N MET A 367 -11.97 6.55 6.57
CA MET A 367 -12.58 6.00 5.36
C MET A 367 -13.52 4.86 5.69
N ASN A 368 -14.77 5.01 5.27
CA ASN A 368 -15.86 4.11 5.57
C ASN A 368 -16.49 3.57 4.29
N VAL A 369 -16.31 2.28 4.03
CA VAL A 369 -16.86 1.62 2.85
C VAL A 369 -17.79 0.50 3.29
N THR A 370 -18.99 0.44 2.72
CA THR A 370 -19.90 -0.69 2.90
C THR A 370 -20.16 -1.37 1.55
N LYS A 371 -19.99 -2.69 1.51
CA LYS A 371 -20.17 -3.52 0.31
C LYS A 371 -21.14 -4.64 0.61
N THR A 372 -22.07 -4.86 -0.31
CA THR A 372 -22.84 -6.09 -0.34
C THR A 372 -22.10 -7.12 -1.19
N ILE A 373 -21.95 -8.33 -0.68
CA ILE A 373 -21.45 -9.47 -1.42
C ILE A 373 -22.50 -10.57 -1.43
N GLU A 374 -22.61 -11.25 -2.55
CA GLU A 374 -23.53 -12.37 -2.76
C GLU A 374 -22.72 -13.60 -3.19
N GLY A 375 -23.26 -14.77 -2.91
CA GLY A 375 -22.64 -16.04 -3.29
C GLY A 375 -23.63 -17.20 -3.15
N HIS A 376 -23.18 -18.38 -3.56
CA HIS A 376 -23.98 -19.59 -3.57
C HIS A 376 -23.19 -20.77 -2.99
N ARG A 377 -23.91 -21.83 -2.62
CA ARG A 377 -23.34 -23.08 -2.13
C ARG A 377 -22.59 -23.77 -3.27
N ASP A 378 -21.33 -24.13 -3.03
CA ASP A 378 -20.59 -25.01 -3.93
C ASP A 378 -21.18 -26.43 -3.84
N LEU A 379 -21.60 -26.97 -4.98
CA LEU A 379 -22.25 -28.28 -5.11
C LEU A 379 -21.24 -29.43 -5.23
#